data_AF-A0A9D6IJM9-F1
#
_entry.id   AF-A0A9D6IJM9-F1
#
_cell.length_a   1.000
_cell.length_b   1.000
_cell.length_c   1.000
_cell.angle_alpha   90.00
_cell.angle_beta   90.00
_cell.angle_gamma   90.00
#
_symmetry.space_group_name_H-M   'P 1'
#
loop_
_entity.id
_entity.type
_entity.pdbx_description
1 polymer ?
#
loop_
_entity_poly.entity_id
_entity_poly.type
_entity_poly.pdbx_seq_one_letter_code
_entity_poly.pdbx_strand_id
1 'polypeptide(L)'
;MNITRDVIKDLLPLYAAGEASPDTKVLVEEFLRADEELRRLADALRTGEEAPIPRLTVEPTRERAALERTRKLLRVRGLLLGFSILFTTLPLSFAFDSSKGLTFLLIRDAPGLAVTFLVLAVVLWIAFAAIVRRLRVTGL
;
A
#
# COMPACT_ATOMS: atom_id res chain seq x y z
N MET A 1 -38.20 -14.82 -8.29
CA MET A 1 -36.87 -14.17 -8.39
C MET A 1 -36.21 -14.74 -9.63
N ASN A 2 -35.74 -13.92 -10.59
CA ASN A 2 -35.17 -14.44 -11.83
C ASN A 2 -33.66 -14.58 -11.65
N ILE A 3 -33.17 -15.82 -11.60
CA ILE A 3 -31.73 -16.10 -11.45
C ILE A 3 -31.13 -16.11 -12.84
N THR A 4 -30.12 -15.26 -13.06
CA THR A 4 -29.47 -15.13 -14.37
C THR A 4 -28.44 -16.22 -14.60
N ARG A 5 -28.23 -16.53 -15.87
CA ARG A 5 -27.22 -17.49 -16.33
C ARG A 5 -25.83 -17.22 -15.77
N ASP A 6 -25.44 -15.95 -15.69
CA ASP A 6 -24.11 -15.54 -15.20
C ASP A 6 -23.90 -15.89 -13.73
N VAL A 7 -24.95 -15.77 -12.89
CA VAL A 7 -24.88 -16.16 -11.48
C VAL A 7 -24.65 -17.67 -11.36
N ILE A 8 -25.29 -18.47 -12.21
CA ILE A 8 -25.06 -19.92 -12.24
C ILE A 8 -23.63 -20.23 -12.69
N LYS A 9 -23.11 -19.52 -13.69
CA LYS A 9 -21.73 -19.67 -14.17
C LYS A 9 -20.70 -19.40 -13.07
N ASP A 10 -20.93 -18.40 -12.23
CA ASP A 10 -20.06 -18.08 -11.09
C ASP A 10 -20.10 -19.15 -9.99
N LEU A 11 -21.21 -19.89 -9.88
CA LEU A 11 -21.39 -20.98 -8.91
C LEU A 11 -20.82 -22.33 -9.40
N LEU A 12 -20.53 -22.47 -10.69
CA LEU A 12 -20.02 -23.73 -11.26
C LEU A 12 -18.71 -24.24 -10.62
N PRO A 13 -17.70 -23.39 -10.31
CA PRO A 13 -16.48 -23.86 -9.65
C PRO A 13 -16.77 -24.46 -8.26
N LEU A 14 -17.66 -23.84 -7.48
CA LEU A 14 -18.06 -24.31 -6.15
C LEU A 14 -18.87 -25.62 -6.23
N TYR A 15 -19.73 -25.73 -7.24
CA TYR A 15 -20.47 -26.96 -7.55
C TYR A 15 -19.53 -28.10 -7.98
N ALA A 16 -18.57 -27.81 -8.87
CA ALA A 16 -17.57 -28.77 -9.34
C ALA A 16 -16.64 -29.27 -8.23
N ALA A 17 -16.26 -28.38 -7.30
CA ALA A 17 -15.49 -28.72 -6.10
C ALA A 17 -16.29 -29.49 -5.03
N GLY A 18 -17.61 -29.61 -5.18
CA GLY A 18 -18.49 -30.29 -4.23
C GLY A 18 -18.81 -29.48 -2.96
N GLU A 19 -18.27 -28.27 -2.84
CA GLU A 19 -18.39 -27.37 -1.68
C GLU A 19 -19.70 -26.55 -1.66
N ALA A 20 -20.51 -26.64 -2.71
CA ALA A 20 -21.82 -25.98 -2.76
C ALA A 20 -22.82 -26.57 -1.75
N SER A 21 -23.66 -25.71 -1.16
CA SER A 21 -24.75 -26.14 -0.27
C SER A 21 -25.78 -27.00 -1.04
N PRO A 22 -26.58 -27.85 -0.33
CA PRO A 22 -27.58 -28.70 -0.98
C PRO A 22 -28.56 -27.93 -1.87
N ASP A 23 -29.08 -26.79 -1.38
CA ASP A 23 -30.00 -25.93 -2.14
C ASP A 23 -29.34 -25.35 -3.40
N THR A 24 -28.06 -24.99 -3.31
CA THR A 24 -27.29 -24.48 -4.46
C THR A 24 -27.06 -25.57 -5.51
N LYS A 25 -26.84 -26.82 -5.08
CA LYS A 25 -26.66 -27.96 -6.00
C LYS A 25 -27.92 -28.23 -6.82
N VAL A 26 -29.09 -28.25 -6.17
CA VAL A 26 -30.38 -28.44 -6.85
C VAL A 26 -30.61 -27.34 -7.88
N LEU A 27 -30.37 -26.08 -7.51
CA LEU A 27 -30.50 -24.94 -8.41
C LEU A 27 -29.56 -25.05 -9.63
N VAL A 28 -28.29 -25.35 -9.41
CA VAL A 28 -27.32 -25.49 -10.51
C VAL A 28 -27.70 -26.66 -11.43
N GLU A 29 -28.16 -27.79 -10.88
CA GLU A 29 -28.60 -28.95 -11.67
C GLU A 29 -29.82 -28.66 -12.56
N GLU A 30 -30.77 -27.86 -12.10
CA GLU A 30 -31.91 -27.41 -12.92
C GLU A 30 -31.43 -26.62 -14.15
N PHE A 31 -30.46 -25.74 -13.98
CA PHE A 31 -29.88 -24.95 -15.08
C PHE A 31 -28.99 -25.80 -16.01
N LEU A 32 -28.25 -26.76 -15.47
CA LEU A 32 -27.44 -27.69 -16.27
C LEU A 32 -28.29 -28.61 -17.16
N ARG A 33 -29.53 -28.93 -16.75
CA ARG A 33 -30.47 -29.68 -17.60
C ARG A 33 -31.03 -28.86 -18.74
N ALA A 34 -31.14 -27.54 -18.57
CA ALA A 34 -31.69 -26.63 -19.57
C ALA A 34 -30.65 -26.09 -20.55
N ASP A 35 -29.35 -26.08 -20.18
CA ASP A 35 -28.29 -25.44 -20.94
C ASP A 35 -27.08 -26.37 -21.15
N GLU A 36 -26.92 -26.84 -22.39
CA GLU A 36 -25.83 -27.73 -22.82
C GLU A 36 -24.44 -27.06 -22.70
N GLU A 37 -24.34 -25.73 -22.86
CA GLU A 37 -23.06 -25.02 -22.71
C GLU A 37 -22.63 -24.97 -21.24
N LEU A 38 -23.56 -24.73 -20.31
CA LEU A 38 -23.26 -24.79 -18.88
C LEU A 38 -22.82 -26.20 -18.46
N ARG A 39 -23.41 -27.24 -19.04
CA ARG A 39 -22.99 -28.63 -18.82
C ARG A 39 -21.56 -28.88 -19.25
N ARG A 40 -21.19 -28.44 -20.45
CA ARG A 40 -19.81 -28.54 -20.94
C ARG A 40 -18.81 -27.80 -20.05
N LEU A 41 -19.18 -26.62 -19.55
CA LEU A 41 -18.33 -25.86 -18.62
C LEU A 41 -18.18 -26.56 -17.27
N ALA A 42 -19.26 -27.15 -16.74
CA ALA A 42 -19.22 -27.91 -15.50
C ALA A 42 -18.35 -29.17 -15.61
N ASP A 43 -18.43 -29.87 -16.73
CA ASP A 43 -17.62 -31.06 -17.01
C ASP A 43 -16.14 -30.69 -17.19
N ALA A 44 -15.82 -29.63 -17.94
CA ALA A 44 -14.45 -29.13 -18.06
C ALA A 44 -13.84 -28.79 -16.68
N LEU A 45 -14.61 -28.12 -15.81
CA LEU A 45 -14.20 -27.81 -14.43
C LEU A 45 -13.99 -29.06 -13.57
N ARG A 46 -14.77 -30.13 -13.76
CA ARG A 46 -14.62 -31.41 -13.03
C ARG A 46 -13.43 -32.23 -13.52
N THR A 47 -13.17 -32.23 -14.82
CA THR A 47 -12.07 -32.95 -15.45
C THR A 47 -10.73 -32.23 -15.26
N GLY A 48 -10.75 -30.97 -14.82
CA GLY A 48 -9.54 -30.15 -14.67
C GLY A 48 -8.93 -29.74 -16.00
N GLU A 49 -9.67 -29.88 -17.11
CA GLU A 49 -9.36 -29.13 -18.32
C GLU A 49 -9.49 -27.66 -17.94
N GLU A 50 -8.45 -26.87 -18.19
CA GLU A 50 -8.36 -25.46 -17.79
C GLU A 50 -9.56 -24.68 -18.34
N ALA A 51 -10.65 -24.65 -17.58
CA ALA A 51 -11.69 -23.69 -17.77
C ALA A 51 -11.01 -22.31 -17.71
N PRO A 52 -11.37 -21.38 -18.61
CA PRO A 52 -10.86 -20.02 -18.57
C PRO A 52 -11.52 -19.28 -17.40
N ILE A 53 -11.23 -19.72 -16.18
CA ILE A 53 -11.36 -18.91 -15.00
C ILE A 53 -10.38 -17.75 -15.26
N PRO A 54 -10.81 -16.49 -15.20
CA PRO A 54 -9.87 -15.38 -15.16
C PRO A 54 -9.05 -15.61 -13.90
N ARG A 55 -7.89 -16.26 -14.05
CA ARG A 55 -6.86 -16.22 -13.04
C ARG A 55 -6.63 -14.73 -12.84
N LEU A 56 -7.06 -14.22 -11.70
CA LEU A 56 -6.54 -12.96 -11.17
C LEU A 56 -5.05 -13.22 -11.03
N THR A 57 -4.31 -13.03 -12.11
CA THR A 57 -2.85 -12.99 -12.13
C THR A 57 -2.51 -11.71 -11.40
N VAL A 58 -2.60 -11.77 -10.08
CA VAL A 58 -1.90 -10.88 -9.18
C VAL A 58 -0.44 -11.23 -9.42
N GLU A 59 0.11 -10.61 -10.47
CA GLU A 59 1.50 -10.70 -10.87
C GLU A 59 2.32 -10.41 -9.60
N PRO A 60 3.03 -11.40 -9.02
CA PRO A 60 3.76 -11.24 -7.76
C PRO A 60 4.75 -10.05 -7.80
N THR A 61 5.17 -9.69 -9.01
CA THR A 61 6.01 -8.53 -9.30
C THR A 61 5.30 -7.20 -9.00
N ARG A 62 3.98 -7.10 -9.21
CA ARG A 62 3.21 -5.87 -8.94
C ARG A 62 3.04 -5.63 -7.45
N GLU A 63 2.81 -6.66 -6.65
CA GLU A 63 2.75 -6.53 -5.19
C GLU A 63 4.12 -6.14 -4.62
N ARG A 64 5.19 -6.80 -5.05
CA ARG A 64 6.56 -6.46 -4.64
C ARG A 64 6.93 -5.04 -5.03
N ALA A 65 6.63 -4.61 -6.25
CA ALA A 65 6.89 -3.26 -6.71
C ALA A 65 6.09 -2.22 -5.91
N ALA A 66 4.83 -2.50 -5.55
CA ALA A 66 4.04 -1.64 -4.70
C ALA A 66 4.64 -1.52 -3.28
N LEU A 67 5.03 -2.64 -2.68
CA LEU A 67 5.67 -2.67 -1.36
C LEU A 67 7.01 -1.95 -1.34
N GLU A 68 7.86 -2.14 -2.36
CA GLU A 68 9.14 -1.44 -2.47
C GLU A 68 8.97 0.07 -2.63
N ARG A 69 8.00 0.50 -3.44
CA ARG A 69 7.65 1.93 -3.58
C ARG A 69 7.23 2.51 -2.23
N THR A 70 6.34 1.84 -1.51
CA THR A 70 5.90 2.27 -0.17
C THR A 70 7.07 2.32 0.82
N ARG A 71 7.93 1.30 0.83
CA ARG A 71 9.11 1.24 1.72
C ARG A 71 10.11 2.36 1.42
N LYS A 72 10.34 2.66 0.14
CA LYS A 72 11.22 3.77 -0.27
C LYS A 72 10.66 5.12 0.16
N LEU A 73 9.35 5.34 -0.03
CA LEU A 73 8.69 6.58 0.39
C LEU A 73 8.74 6.77 1.91
N LEU A 74 8.48 5.72 2.69
CA LEU A 74 8.60 5.75 4.15
C LEU A 74 10.02 6.03 4.61
N ARG A 75 11.03 5.40 3.97
CA ARG A 75 12.45 5.63 4.30
C ARG A 75 12.85 7.07 4.01
N VAL A 76 12.50 7.60 2.84
CA VAL A 76 12.80 8.99 2.46
C VAL A 76 12.12 9.96 3.43
N ARG A 77 10.84 9.74 3.76
CA ARG A 77 10.11 10.56 4.74
C ARG A 77 10.79 10.57 6.11
N GLY A 78 11.23 9.40 6.60
CA GLY A 78 11.94 9.28 7.87
C GLY A 78 13.29 9.98 7.86
N LEU A 79 14.05 9.86 6.76
CA LEU A 79 15.34 10.54 6.58
C LEU A 79 15.18 12.07 6.54
N LEU A 80 14.21 12.59 5.79
CA LEU A 80 13.92 14.02 5.76
C LEU A 80 13.53 14.55 7.14
N LEU A 81 12.68 13.82 7.87
CA LEU A 81 12.29 14.20 9.23
C LEU A 81 13.52 14.22 10.16
N GLY A 82 14.34 13.16 10.14
CA GLY A 82 15.54 13.05 10.96
C GLY A 82 16.53 14.18 10.68
N PHE A 83 16.81 14.48 9.40
CA PHE A 83 17.69 15.60 9.05
C PHE A 83 17.09 16.95 9.43
N SER A 84 15.78 17.16 9.20
CA SER A 84 15.12 18.42 9.59
C SER A 84 15.25 18.68 11.09
N ILE A 85 15.01 17.65 11.91
CA ILE A 85 15.19 17.73 13.36
C ILE A 85 16.66 18.00 13.68
N LEU A 86 17.59 17.20 13.16
CA LEU A 86 19.03 17.35 13.44
C LEU A 86 19.54 18.77 13.17
N PHE A 87 19.25 19.32 11.99
CA PHE A 87 19.69 20.67 11.61
C PHE A 87 18.96 21.79 12.35
N THR A 88 17.75 21.53 12.86
CA THR A 88 17.05 22.47 13.74
C THR A 88 17.64 22.45 15.16
N THR A 89 17.97 21.26 15.69
CA THR A 89 18.42 21.11 17.08
C THR A 89 19.92 21.39 17.26
N LEU A 90 20.76 21.15 16.24
CA LEU A 90 22.20 21.41 16.28
C LEU A 90 22.55 22.87 16.66
N PRO A 91 21.96 23.90 16.03
CA PRO A 91 22.20 25.30 16.39
C PRO A 91 21.66 25.67 17.77
N LEU A 92 20.61 24.97 18.21
CA LEU A 92 19.98 25.17 19.51
C LEU A 92 20.66 24.37 20.64
N SER A 93 21.76 23.67 20.34
CA SER A 93 22.54 22.97 21.35
C SER A 93 23.10 23.97 22.37
N PHE A 94 22.85 23.70 23.64
CA PHE A 94 23.24 24.54 24.76
C PHE A 94 24.17 23.77 25.70
N ALA A 95 25.12 24.49 26.29
CA ALA A 95 25.95 24.03 27.40
C ALA A 95 25.67 24.88 28.64
N PHE A 96 25.69 24.22 29.79
CA PHE A 96 25.62 24.89 31.08
C PHE A 96 27.03 25.20 31.56
N ASP A 97 27.36 26.48 31.68
CA ASP A 97 28.61 26.94 32.28
C ASP A 97 28.29 27.53 33.66
N SER A 98 28.90 26.99 34.71
CA SER A 98 28.70 27.43 36.11
C SER A 98 29.02 28.91 36.33
N SER A 99 29.74 29.55 35.41
CA SER A 99 30.13 30.97 35.49
C SER A 99 29.24 31.94 34.68
N LYS A 100 28.55 31.46 33.62
CA LYS A 100 27.82 32.31 32.66
C LYS A 100 26.37 31.86 32.39
N GLY A 101 25.93 30.76 32.99
CA GLY A 101 24.58 30.20 32.82
C GLY A 101 24.43 29.40 31.52
N LEU A 102 23.20 29.36 30.98
CA LEU A 102 22.86 28.66 29.74
C LEU A 102 23.49 29.38 28.54
N THR A 103 24.40 28.73 27.82
CA THR A 103 25.02 29.30 26.62
C THR A 103 24.80 28.40 25.41
N PHE A 104 24.30 28.97 24.31
CA PHE A 104 24.14 28.26 23.04
C PHE A 104 25.49 28.17 22.35
N LEU A 105 26.08 26.97 22.30
CA LEU A 105 27.46 26.73 21.83
C LEU A 105 27.64 27.22 20.40
N LEU A 106 26.78 26.77 19.49
CA LEU A 106 26.97 27.04 18.05
C LEU A 106 26.64 28.49 17.69
N ILE A 107 25.61 29.07 18.32
CA ILE A 107 25.21 30.47 18.09
C ILE A 107 26.26 31.44 18.65
N ARG A 108 26.90 31.08 19.77
CA ARG A 108 27.94 31.90 20.40
C ARG A 108 29.29 31.77 19.69
N ASP A 109 29.72 30.53 19.42
CA ASP A 109 31.08 30.25 18.96
C ASP A 109 31.21 30.36 17.42
N ALA A 110 30.13 30.14 16.67
CA ALA A 110 30.14 30.22 15.20
C ALA A 110 28.77 30.64 14.62
N PRO A 111 28.36 31.91 14.76
CA PRO A 111 27.03 32.38 14.34
C PRO A 111 26.76 32.19 12.84
N GLY A 112 27.79 32.29 11.99
CA GLY A 112 27.66 32.04 10.55
C GLY A 112 27.24 30.61 10.23
N LEU A 113 27.86 29.61 10.88
CA LEU A 113 27.49 28.20 10.72
C LEU A 113 26.08 27.93 11.25
N ALA A 114 25.71 28.51 12.40
CA ALA A 114 24.37 28.37 12.95
C ALA A 114 23.28 28.86 11.97
N VAL A 115 23.48 30.02 11.32
CA VAL A 115 22.55 30.52 10.30
C VAL A 115 22.47 29.59 9.10
N THR A 116 23.60 29.05 8.61
CA THR A 116 23.58 28.12 7.46
C THR A 116 22.79 26.84 7.77
N PHE A 117 22.93 26.28 8.98
CA PHE A 117 22.17 25.11 9.39
C PHE A 117 20.68 25.40 9.55
N LEU A 118 20.31 26.57 10.08
CA LEU A 118 18.90 26.97 10.19
C LEU A 118 18.25 27.18 8.80
N VAL A 119 18.97 27.82 7.86
CA VAL A 119 18.49 27.95 6.47
C VAL A 119 18.31 26.58 5.83
N LEU A 120 19.27 25.67 6.01
CA LEU A 120 19.16 24.30 5.50
C LEU A 120 17.99 23.54 6.15
N ALA A 121 17.75 23.72 7.45
CA ALA A 121 16.62 23.13 8.15
C ALA A 121 15.29 23.61 7.56
N VAL A 122 15.15 24.91 7.27
CA VAL A 122 13.95 25.47 6.62
C VAL A 122 13.71 24.82 5.26
N VAL A 123 14.75 24.67 4.43
CA VAL A 123 14.66 24.01 3.13
C VAL A 123 14.20 22.55 3.27
N LEU A 124 14.75 21.81 4.25
CA LEU A 124 14.37 20.43 4.52
C LEU A 124 12.91 20.30 5.00
N TRP A 125 12.45 21.22 5.85
CA TRP A 125 11.05 21.28 6.29
C TRP A 125 10.08 21.57 5.13
N ILE A 126 10.45 22.49 4.23
CA ILE A 126 9.67 22.78 3.02
C ILE A 126 9.60 21.54 2.13
N ALA A 127 10.72 20.85 1.91
CA ALA A 127 10.77 19.62 1.13
C ALA A 127 9.92 18.50 1.75
N PHE A 128 10.00 18.34 3.08
CA PHE A 128 9.18 17.40 3.83
C PHE A 128 7.68 17.71 3.67
N ALA A 129 7.29 18.97 3.86
CA ALA A 129 5.91 19.41 3.69
C ALA A 129 5.40 19.19 2.26
N ALA A 130 6.22 19.44 1.24
CA ALA A 130 5.88 19.19 -0.15
C ALA A 130 5.65 17.70 -0.44
N ILE A 131 6.49 16.82 0.10
CA ILE A 131 6.34 15.35 -0.03
C ILE A 131 5.07 14.87 0.66
N VAL A 132 4.80 15.33 1.89
CA VAL A 132 3.59 14.97 2.64
C VAL A 132 2.32 15.45 1.91
N ARG A 133 2.34 16.67 1.34
CA ARG A 133 1.23 17.20 0.54
C ARG A 133 0.99 16.38 -0.72
N ARG A 134 2.04 16.02 -1.47
CA ARG A 134 1.91 15.18 -2.68
C ARG A 134 1.34 13.79 -2.37
N LEU A 135 1.73 13.20 -1.24
CA LEU A 135 1.22 11.90 -0.81
C LEU A 135 -0.28 11.95 -0.47
N ARG A 136 -0.74 12.99 0.23
CA ARG A 136 -2.18 13.19 0.51
C ARG A 136 -3.04 13.34 -0.75
N VAL A 137 -2.54 14.05 -1.76
CA VAL A 137 -3.27 14.27 -3.02
C VAL A 137 -3.38 12.98 -3.84
N THR A 138 -2.47 12.02 -3.63
CA THR A 138 -2.45 10.76 -4.38
C THR A 138 -3.35 9.68 -3.74
N GLY A 139 -4.01 9.96 -2.62
CA GLY A 139 -5.00 9.05 -2.03
C GLY A 139 -4.42 7.76 -1.41
N LEU A 140 -3.17 7.80 -0.94
CA LEU A 140 -2.58 6.78 -0.07
C LEU A 140 -2.88 7.08 1.40
#